data_AF-A0A3D2A806-F1
#
_entry.id   AF-A0A3D2A806-F1
#
_cell.length_a   1.000
_cell.length_b   1.000
_cell.length_c   1.000
_cell.angle_alpha   90.00
_cell.angle_beta   90.00
_cell.angle_gamma   90.00
#
_symmetry.space_group_name_H-M   'P 1'
#
loop_
_entity.id
_entity.type
_entity.pdbx_description
1 polymer ?
#
loop_
_entity_poly.entity_id
_entity_poly.type
_entity_poly.pdbx_seq_one_letter_code
_entity_poly.pdbx_strand_id
1 'polypeptide(L)'
;MIILNLPLVGTLPYRLVTVMAWGFAMAMSFALGLIAQQLPWLRLPVFVLMAFGVVLLGRYYRQPPPAGLFVVMAGAIALFMPTPLAQVPAAMGLVVLGSGASMLLAALYTLFLLMTRTVAPAPVYHYEADTIGDSAIVAGFVSLTLALAMFFEMPYPYWAAMSCFIIIQGMQLRTMWIKQLHRLLGTIAGMAVAGWMLSWGLSQWGVAASILAMMLLIESLVDRHYGLAVIFITPLTIFIAEYGSASMVAPIAEEVMRARMLDTVLGCVVGLGGGLAMHSMRLRRPLRRIENWLLARVG
;
A
#
# COMPACT_ATOMS: atom_id res chain seq x y z
N MET A 1 -9.38 0.43 -6.11
CA MET A 1 -7.95 0.47 -5.71
C MET A 1 -6.96 0.12 -6.82
N ILE A 2 -7.03 -1.03 -7.51
CA ILE A 2 -6.12 -1.30 -8.66
C ILE A 2 -6.35 -0.28 -9.79
N ILE A 3 -7.61 0.13 -10.02
CA ILE A 3 -7.97 1.15 -11.02
C ILE A 3 -7.31 2.51 -10.79
N LEU A 4 -6.85 2.83 -9.57
CA LEU A 4 -6.09 4.06 -9.30
C LEU A 4 -4.75 4.10 -10.03
N ASN A 5 -4.23 2.94 -10.45
CA ASN A 5 -3.03 2.85 -11.27
C ASN A 5 -3.33 2.93 -12.79
N LEU A 6 -4.55 3.31 -13.19
CA LEU A 6 -4.90 3.48 -14.60
C LEU A 6 -4.20 4.73 -15.17
N PRO A 7 -3.36 4.58 -16.20
CA PRO A 7 -2.72 5.74 -16.82
C PRO A 7 -3.73 6.62 -17.57
N LEU A 8 -3.58 7.94 -17.44
CA LEU A 8 -4.36 8.92 -18.23
C LEU A 8 -3.77 9.20 -19.62
N VAL A 9 -2.66 8.53 -19.96
CA VAL A 9 -1.92 8.66 -21.22
C VAL A 9 -1.83 7.32 -21.94
N GLY A 10 -1.44 7.35 -23.21
CA GLY A 10 -1.25 6.16 -24.03
C GLY A 10 -2.55 5.55 -24.56
N THR A 11 -2.37 4.54 -25.41
CA THR A 11 -3.43 3.83 -26.12
C THR A 11 -4.20 2.86 -25.20
N LEU A 12 -5.32 2.32 -25.69
CA LEU A 12 -6.11 1.31 -24.96
C LEU A 12 -5.26 0.12 -24.50
N PRO A 13 -4.43 -0.53 -25.34
CA PRO A 13 -3.60 -1.65 -24.91
C PRO A 13 -2.62 -1.26 -23.79
N TYR A 14 -1.99 -0.09 -23.89
CA TYR A 14 -1.04 0.39 -22.89
C TYR A 14 -1.71 0.54 -21.50
N ARG A 15 -2.90 1.14 -21.46
CA ARG A 15 -3.64 1.35 -20.22
C ARG A 15 -4.09 0.04 -19.59
N LEU A 16 -4.68 -0.86 -20.39
CA LEU A 16 -5.16 -2.16 -19.91
C LEU A 16 -4.01 -3.06 -19.45
N VAL A 17 -2.91 -3.12 -20.20
CA VAL A 17 -1.72 -3.91 -19.81
C VAL A 17 -1.13 -3.38 -18.49
N THR A 18 -1.12 -2.06 -18.28
CA THR A 18 -0.63 -1.47 -17.03
C THR A 18 -1.50 -1.89 -15.84
N VAL A 19 -2.83 -1.77 -15.96
CA VAL A 19 -3.76 -2.21 -14.92
C VAL A 19 -3.65 -3.72 -14.69
N MET A 20 -3.42 -4.50 -15.75
CA MET A 20 -3.31 -5.96 -15.69
C MET A 20 -2.05 -6.37 -14.94
N ALA A 21 -0.92 -5.73 -15.25
CA ALA A 21 0.35 -5.95 -14.57
C ALA A 21 0.24 -5.63 -13.07
N TRP A 22 -0.42 -4.53 -12.70
CA TRP A 22 -0.64 -4.18 -11.29
C TRP A 22 -1.63 -5.12 -10.58
N GLY A 23 -2.69 -5.55 -11.26
CA GLY A 23 -3.61 -6.56 -10.74
C GLY A 23 -2.91 -7.91 -10.52
N PHE A 24 -2.09 -8.35 -11.47
CA PHE A 24 -1.27 -9.55 -11.35
C PHE A 24 -0.24 -9.42 -10.21
N ALA A 25 0.45 -8.28 -10.10
CA ALA A 25 1.39 -8.02 -9.01
C ALA A 25 0.69 -8.06 -7.65
N MET A 26 -0.51 -7.49 -7.52
CA MET A 26 -1.32 -7.56 -6.30
C MET A 26 -1.71 -9.00 -5.95
N ALA A 27 -2.16 -9.78 -6.95
CA ALA A 27 -2.51 -11.17 -6.77
C ALA A 27 -1.30 -12.03 -6.36
N MET A 28 -0.16 -11.87 -7.03
CA MET A 28 1.09 -12.55 -6.72
C MET A 28 1.60 -12.18 -5.33
N SER A 29 1.57 -10.90 -4.99
CA SER A 29 1.94 -10.39 -3.66
C SER A 29 1.08 -11.00 -2.55
N PHE A 30 -0.24 -11.07 -2.77
CA PHE A 30 -1.17 -11.72 -1.85
C PHE A 30 -0.88 -13.23 -1.71
N ALA A 31 -0.66 -13.94 -2.81
CA ALA A 31 -0.32 -15.36 -2.81
C ALA A 31 0.99 -15.65 -2.04
N LEU A 32 2.05 -14.87 -2.30
CA LEU A 32 3.32 -14.98 -1.59
C LEU A 32 3.15 -14.70 -0.09
N GLY A 33 2.31 -13.73 0.26
CA GLY A 33 1.95 -13.45 1.66
C GLY A 33 1.25 -14.62 2.34
N LEU A 34 0.28 -15.27 1.68
CA LEU A 34 -0.41 -16.44 2.22
C LEU A 34 0.52 -17.65 2.38
N ILE A 35 1.47 -17.85 1.46
CA ILE A 35 2.48 -18.91 1.57
C ILE A 35 3.40 -18.64 2.77
N ALA A 36 3.90 -17.41 2.89
CA ALA A 36 4.79 -17.03 3.99
C ALA A 36 4.07 -16.95 5.35
N GLN A 37 2.75 -16.77 5.37
CA GLN A 37 1.96 -16.81 6.59
C GLN A 37 2.03 -18.17 7.30
N GLN A 38 2.17 -19.28 6.54
CA GLN A 38 2.30 -20.65 7.06
C GLN A 38 3.63 -20.91 7.76
N LEU A 39 4.68 -20.15 7.42
CA LEU A 39 6.04 -20.32 7.92
C LEU A 39 6.51 -19.00 8.53
N PRO A 40 6.39 -18.79 9.85
CA PRO A 40 6.64 -17.49 10.48
C PRO A 40 7.99 -16.85 10.14
N TRP A 41 9.03 -17.66 9.97
CA TRP A 41 10.39 -17.22 9.61
C TRP A 41 10.51 -16.72 8.15
N LEU A 42 9.58 -17.08 7.26
CA LEU A 42 9.52 -16.56 5.87
C LEU A 42 8.83 -15.19 5.76
N ARG A 43 8.08 -14.76 6.78
CA ARG A 43 7.28 -13.52 6.69
C ARG A 43 8.12 -12.30 6.32
N LEU A 44 9.23 -12.09 7.03
CA LEU A 44 10.10 -10.94 6.80
C LEU A 44 10.88 -11.03 5.47
N PRO A 45 11.56 -12.15 5.13
CA PRO A 45 12.22 -12.28 3.83
C PRO A 45 11.29 -12.06 2.63
N VAL A 46 10.09 -12.65 2.66
CA VAL A 46 9.12 -12.50 1.57
C VAL A 46 8.62 -11.06 1.47
N PHE A 47 8.36 -10.41 2.61
CA PHE A 47 7.99 -9.00 2.62
C PHE A 47 9.08 -8.08 2.04
N VAL A 48 10.35 -8.33 2.38
CA VAL A 48 11.50 -7.56 1.85
C VAL A 48 11.56 -7.66 0.33
N LEU A 49 11.50 -8.89 -0.21
CA LEU A 49 11.57 -9.13 -1.65
C LEU A 49 10.39 -8.49 -2.39
N MET A 50 9.19 -8.62 -1.82
CA MET A 50 7.98 -8.04 -2.36
C MET A 50 8.03 -6.51 -2.36
N ALA A 51 8.41 -5.88 -1.23
CA ALA A 51 8.54 -4.44 -1.12
C ALA A 51 9.59 -3.91 -2.09
N PHE A 52 10.75 -4.58 -2.20
CA PHE A 52 11.80 -4.20 -3.15
C PHE A 52 11.33 -4.27 -4.59
N GLY A 53 10.74 -5.40 -5.01
CA GLY A 53 10.26 -5.57 -6.39
C GLY A 53 9.19 -4.55 -6.77
N VAL A 54 8.22 -4.32 -5.89
CA VAL A 54 7.13 -3.36 -6.14
C VAL A 54 7.64 -1.92 -6.20
N VAL A 55 8.56 -1.53 -5.32
CA VAL A 55 9.16 -0.18 -5.35
C VAL A 55 10.03 0.01 -6.58
N LEU A 56 10.83 -0.99 -6.93
CA LEU A 56 11.72 -0.97 -8.09
C LEU A 56 10.91 -0.80 -9.38
N LEU A 57 9.88 -1.63 -9.59
CA LEU A 57 9.01 -1.54 -10.75
C LEU A 57 8.23 -0.22 -10.77
N GLY A 58 7.73 0.22 -9.61
CA GLY A 58 7.00 1.49 -9.48
C GLY A 58 7.85 2.70 -9.88
N ARG A 59 9.13 2.73 -9.47
CA ARG A 59 10.09 3.78 -9.83
C ARG A 59 10.50 3.71 -11.30
N TYR A 60 10.83 2.51 -11.79
CA TYR A 60 11.21 2.31 -13.19
C TYR A 60 10.10 2.76 -14.16
N TYR A 61 8.85 2.39 -13.88
CA TYR A 61 7.69 2.79 -14.68
C TYR A 61 7.12 4.16 -14.28
N ARG A 62 7.82 4.96 -13.46
CA ARG A 62 7.44 6.31 -13.01
C ARG A 62 5.96 6.42 -12.61
N GLN A 63 5.47 5.41 -11.89
CA GLN A 63 4.05 5.30 -11.60
C GLN A 63 3.63 6.37 -10.58
N PRO A 64 2.56 7.15 -10.87
CA PRO A 64 2.10 8.17 -9.95
C PRO A 64 1.59 7.51 -8.65
N PRO A 65 1.65 8.22 -7.50
CA PRO A 65 0.97 7.77 -6.29
C PRO A 65 -0.50 7.45 -6.61
N PRO A 66 -1.08 6.36 -6.09
CA PRO A 66 -0.58 5.48 -5.01
C PRO A 66 0.40 4.37 -5.44
N ALA A 67 0.71 4.26 -6.74
CA ALA A 67 1.68 3.33 -7.33
C ALA A 67 1.57 1.88 -6.79
N GLY A 68 2.58 1.45 -6.04
CA GLY A 68 2.68 0.09 -5.49
C GLY A 68 2.09 -0.10 -4.09
N LEU A 69 1.50 0.94 -3.48
CA LEU A 69 1.00 0.88 -2.09
C LEU A 69 0.04 -0.29 -1.88
N PHE A 70 -0.99 -0.39 -2.72
CA PHE A 70 -2.04 -1.41 -2.57
C PHE A 70 -1.53 -2.82 -2.84
N VAL A 71 -0.52 -2.96 -3.69
CA VAL A 71 0.15 -4.24 -3.94
C VAL A 71 0.89 -4.69 -2.71
N VAL A 72 1.81 -3.87 -2.18
CA VAL A 72 2.55 -4.20 -0.95
C VAL A 72 1.59 -4.46 0.21
N MET A 73 0.52 -3.67 0.33
CA MET A 73 -0.48 -3.83 1.38
C MET A 73 -1.23 -5.16 1.28
N ALA A 74 -1.59 -5.61 0.08
CA ALA A 74 -2.26 -6.89 -0.11
C ALA A 74 -1.41 -8.05 0.42
N GLY A 75 -0.15 -8.12 0.00
CA GLY A 75 0.78 -9.13 0.52
C GLY A 75 1.05 -8.97 2.01
N ALA A 76 1.16 -7.74 2.51
CA ALA A 76 1.37 -7.47 3.93
C ALA A 76 0.20 -7.98 4.79
N ILE A 77 -1.05 -7.75 4.36
CA ILE A 77 -2.23 -8.29 5.04
C ILE A 77 -2.21 -9.82 5.03
N ALA A 78 -1.91 -10.42 3.88
CA ALA A 78 -1.86 -11.87 3.73
C ALA A 78 -0.83 -12.53 4.68
N LEU A 79 0.29 -11.87 4.98
CA LEU A 79 1.30 -12.37 5.95
C LEU A 79 0.77 -12.60 7.36
N PHE A 80 -0.24 -11.83 7.78
CA PHE A 80 -0.80 -11.85 9.13
C PHE A 80 -2.25 -12.33 9.18
N MET A 81 -2.82 -12.76 8.05
CA MET A 81 -4.18 -13.27 7.96
C MET A 81 -4.19 -14.78 8.25
N PRO A 82 -4.66 -15.25 9.43
CA PRO A 82 -4.67 -16.66 9.76
C PRO A 82 -5.66 -17.41 8.85
N THR A 83 -5.16 -17.98 7.76
CA THR A 83 -5.97 -18.64 6.75
C THR A 83 -5.62 -20.13 6.69
N PRO A 84 -6.57 -21.04 7.01
CA PRO A 84 -6.36 -22.47 6.84
C PRO A 84 -6.04 -22.80 5.37
N LEU A 85 -5.19 -23.81 5.12
CA LEU A 85 -4.79 -24.18 3.75
C LEU A 85 -5.99 -24.43 2.81
N ALA A 86 -7.08 -24.98 3.34
CA ALA A 86 -8.30 -25.23 2.58
C ALA A 86 -8.98 -23.94 2.06
N GLN A 87 -8.78 -22.80 2.71
CA GLN A 87 -9.39 -21.52 2.36
C GLN A 87 -8.47 -20.63 1.51
N VAL A 88 -7.19 -21.01 1.36
CA VAL A 88 -6.21 -20.26 0.53
C VAL A 88 -6.71 -20.07 -0.91
N PRO A 89 -7.25 -21.10 -1.61
CA PRO A 89 -7.77 -20.91 -2.97
C PRO A 89 -8.96 -19.95 -3.02
N ALA A 90 -9.85 -19.98 -2.02
CA ALA A 90 -11.00 -19.09 -1.96
C ALA A 90 -10.58 -17.63 -1.71
N ALA A 91 -9.67 -17.39 -0.77
CA ALA A 91 -9.12 -16.07 -0.49
C ALA A 91 -8.39 -15.49 -1.71
N MET A 92 -7.59 -16.33 -2.39
CA MET A 92 -6.93 -15.94 -3.65
C MET A 92 -7.95 -15.64 -4.74
N GLY A 93 -9.00 -16.46 -4.86
CA GLY A 93 -10.10 -16.26 -5.80
C GLY A 93 -10.78 -14.90 -5.62
N LEU A 94 -11.02 -14.45 -4.38
CA LEU A 94 -11.60 -13.14 -4.10
C LEU A 94 -10.71 -11.99 -4.58
N VAL A 95 -9.39 -12.08 -4.38
CA VAL A 95 -8.45 -11.05 -4.86
C VAL A 95 -8.37 -11.03 -6.38
N VAL A 96 -8.40 -12.20 -7.04
CA VAL A 96 -8.44 -12.31 -8.51
C VAL A 96 -9.75 -11.75 -9.07
N LEU A 97 -10.89 -12.07 -8.45
CA LEU A 97 -12.20 -11.54 -8.86
C LEU A 97 -12.26 -10.02 -8.69
N GLY A 98 -11.76 -9.47 -7.58
CA GLY A 98 -11.64 -8.03 -7.38
C GLY A 98 -10.73 -7.36 -8.42
N SER A 99 -9.63 -8.02 -8.79
CA SER A 99 -8.74 -7.57 -9.86
C SER A 99 -9.44 -7.59 -11.23
N GLY A 100 -10.23 -8.63 -11.52
CA GLY A 100 -11.05 -8.74 -12.73
C GLY A 100 -12.13 -7.66 -12.81
N ALA A 101 -12.83 -7.38 -11.73
CA ALA A 101 -13.81 -6.29 -11.65
C ALA A 101 -13.14 -4.92 -11.88
N SER A 102 -11.95 -4.70 -11.30
CA SER A 102 -11.17 -3.50 -11.54
C SER A 102 -10.72 -3.37 -13.00
N MET A 103 -10.41 -4.48 -13.66
CA MET A 103 -10.05 -4.51 -15.09
C MET A 103 -11.23 -4.13 -15.97
N LEU A 104 -12.41 -4.67 -15.68
CA LEU A 104 -13.66 -4.33 -16.40
C LEU A 104 -13.95 -2.83 -16.28
N LEU A 105 -13.90 -2.29 -15.06
CA LEU A 105 -14.13 -0.87 -14.83
C LEU A 105 -13.07 0.02 -15.51
N ALA A 106 -11.80 -0.40 -15.49
CA ALA A 106 -10.70 0.27 -16.19
C ALA A 106 -10.91 0.28 -17.72
N ALA A 107 -11.43 -0.80 -18.30
CA ALA A 107 -11.77 -0.87 -19.72
C ALA A 107 -12.91 0.08 -20.08
N LEU A 108 -14.01 0.05 -19.32
CA LEU A 108 -15.15 0.95 -19.52
C LEU A 108 -14.73 2.42 -19.41
N TYR A 109 -13.95 2.77 -18.38
CA TYR A 109 -13.48 4.13 -18.18
C TYR A 109 -12.44 4.56 -19.25
N THR A 110 -11.59 3.64 -19.70
CA THR A 110 -10.67 3.91 -20.80
C THR A 110 -11.41 4.20 -22.10
N LEU A 111 -12.43 3.41 -22.45
CA LEU A 111 -13.27 3.68 -23.62
C LEU A 111 -13.92 5.06 -23.52
N PHE A 112 -14.49 5.39 -22.36
CA PHE A 112 -15.06 6.71 -22.11
C PHE A 112 -14.03 7.84 -22.33
N LEU A 113 -12.81 7.70 -21.80
CA LEU A 113 -11.76 8.69 -21.99
C LEU A 113 -11.32 8.84 -23.45
N LEU A 114 -11.22 7.74 -24.19
CA LEU A 114 -10.85 7.75 -25.60
C LEU A 114 -11.93 8.39 -26.49
N MET A 115 -13.21 8.28 -26.09
CA MET A 115 -14.33 8.94 -26.77
C MET A 115 -14.43 10.43 -26.46
N THR A 116 -13.96 10.88 -25.29
CA THR A 116 -14.20 12.24 -24.78
C THR A 116 -12.98 13.14 -24.74
N ARG A 117 -11.76 12.59 -24.80
CA ARG A 117 -10.52 13.35 -24.62
C ARG A 117 -9.47 12.97 -25.65
N THR A 118 -8.62 13.94 -25.96
CA THR A 118 -7.43 13.72 -26.79
C THR A 118 -6.40 12.86 -26.04
N VAL A 119 -5.74 11.97 -26.77
CA VAL A 119 -4.82 10.98 -26.21
C VAL A 119 -3.40 11.51 -26.29
N ALA A 120 -2.77 11.71 -25.14
CA ALA A 120 -1.33 11.95 -25.07
C ALA A 120 -0.56 10.65 -25.32
N PRO A 121 0.63 10.70 -25.96
CA PRO A 121 1.43 9.52 -26.24
C PRO A 121 1.88 8.81 -24.96
N ALA A 122 2.13 7.51 -25.06
CA ALA A 122 2.66 6.73 -23.94
C ALA A 122 4.11 7.19 -23.61
N PRO A 123 4.48 7.24 -22.32
CA PRO A 123 5.84 7.59 -21.93
C PRO A 123 6.83 6.51 -22.36
N VAL A 124 8.03 6.94 -22.72
CA VAL A 124 9.18 6.04 -22.91
C VAL A 124 9.92 5.94 -21.58
N TYR A 125 10.15 4.70 -21.14
CA TYR A 125 10.84 4.43 -19.88
C TYR A 125 12.32 4.24 -20.14
N HIS A 126 13.13 4.96 -19.37
CA HIS A 126 14.57 4.80 -19.34
C HIS A 126 15.01 4.57 -17.91
N TYR A 127 16.02 3.73 -17.76
CA TYR A 127 16.66 3.53 -16.47
C TYR A 127 17.29 4.85 -16.00
N GLU A 128 16.96 5.25 -14.77
CA GLU A 128 17.60 6.37 -14.09
C GLU A 128 18.60 5.85 -13.06
N ALA A 129 19.76 6.51 -12.97
CA ALA A 129 20.73 6.19 -11.93
C ALA A 129 20.12 6.35 -10.52
N ASP A 130 20.55 5.51 -9.59
CA ASP A 130 20.05 5.36 -8.21
C ASP A 130 18.69 4.64 -8.09
N THR A 131 18.08 4.17 -9.19
CA THR A 131 16.77 3.50 -9.11
C THR A 131 16.83 2.25 -8.21
N ILE A 132 17.88 1.43 -8.35
CA ILE A 132 18.08 0.24 -7.53
C ILE A 132 18.42 0.63 -6.09
N GLY A 133 19.39 1.54 -5.91
CA GLY A 133 19.83 2.01 -4.61
C GLY A 133 18.69 2.62 -3.76
N ASP A 134 17.92 3.53 -4.34
CA ASP A 134 16.79 4.15 -3.65
C ASP A 134 15.67 3.13 -3.35
N SER A 135 15.40 2.19 -4.27
CA SER A 135 14.42 1.13 -4.04
C SER A 135 14.84 0.22 -2.89
N ALA A 136 16.13 -0.09 -2.78
CA ALA A 136 16.69 -0.87 -1.68
C ALA A 136 16.56 -0.13 -0.34
N ILE A 137 16.80 1.20 -0.32
CA ILE A 137 16.60 2.01 0.89
C ILE A 137 15.13 1.96 1.32
N VAL A 138 14.20 2.25 0.40
CA VAL A 138 12.75 2.25 0.71
C VAL A 138 12.31 0.88 1.24
N ALA A 139 12.64 -0.19 0.53
CA ALA A 139 12.28 -1.55 0.94
C ALA A 139 12.92 -1.92 2.28
N GLY A 140 14.16 -1.52 2.52
CA GLY A 140 14.88 -1.74 3.76
C GLY A 140 14.21 -1.07 4.96
N PHE A 141 13.85 0.21 4.87
CA PHE A 141 13.18 0.93 5.97
C PHE A 141 11.74 0.46 6.20
N VAL A 142 10.99 0.15 5.14
CA VAL A 142 9.64 -0.41 5.25
C VAL A 142 9.67 -1.80 5.91
N SER A 143 10.65 -2.63 5.56
CA SER A 143 10.85 -3.94 6.17
C SER A 143 11.39 -3.85 7.60
N LEU A 144 12.27 -2.89 7.89
CA LEU A 144 12.72 -2.58 9.25
C LEU A 144 11.53 -2.19 10.13
N THR A 145 10.62 -1.36 9.61
CA THR A 145 9.40 -0.98 10.34
C THR A 145 8.56 -2.21 10.66
N LEU A 146 8.38 -3.12 9.70
CA LEU A 146 7.66 -4.37 9.94
C LEU A 146 8.36 -5.24 10.99
N ALA A 147 9.68 -5.36 10.92
CA ALA A 147 10.48 -6.13 11.87
C ALA A 147 10.37 -5.54 13.30
N LEU A 148 10.43 -4.22 13.44
CA LEU A 148 10.24 -3.54 14.71
C LEU A 148 8.83 -3.76 15.26
N ALA A 149 7.80 -3.63 14.42
CA ALA A 149 6.42 -3.85 14.85
C ALA A 149 6.16 -5.29 15.29
N MET A 150 6.78 -6.28 14.61
CA MET A 150 6.74 -7.69 15.06
C MET A 150 7.53 -7.91 16.36
N PHE A 151 8.69 -7.24 16.52
CA PHE A 151 9.50 -7.33 17.74
C PHE A 151 8.78 -6.75 18.96
N PHE A 152 8.01 -5.67 18.78
CA PHE A 152 7.15 -5.11 19.82
C PHE A 152 5.80 -5.82 19.95
N GLU A 153 5.59 -6.94 19.26
CA GLU A 153 4.36 -7.74 19.30
C GLU A 153 3.10 -6.91 19.02
N MET A 154 3.20 -5.94 18.09
CA MET A 154 2.07 -5.09 17.73
C MET A 154 0.95 -5.92 17.09
N PRO A 155 -0.35 -5.66 17.39
CA PRO A 155 -1.45 -6.47 16.88
C PRO A 155 -1.57 -6.46 15.34
N TYR A 156 -1.20 -5.34 14.70
CA TYR A 156 -1.33 -5.16 13.26
C TYR A 156 -0.02 -4.63 12.62
N PRO A 157 1.09 -5.41 12.61
CA PRO A 157 2.41 -4.91 12.23
C PRO A 157 2.49 -4.31 10.82
N TYR A 158 1.63 -4.80 9.91
CA TYR A 158 1.52 -4.30 8.55
C TYR A 158 1.06 -2.83 8.48
N TRP A 159 0.29 -2.33 9.46
CA TRP A 159 -0.12 -0.92 9.51
C TRP A 159 1.05 0.03 9.69
N ALA A 160 2.04 -0.34 10.51
CA ALA A 160 3.26 0.42 10.69
C ALA A 160 4.08 0.46 9.40
N ALA A 161 4.30 -0.70 8.79
CA ALA A 161 5.04 -0.83 7.53
C ALA A 161 4.41 0.01 6.40
N MET A 162 3.09 -0.04 6.25
CA MET A 162 2.39 0.78 5.25
C MET A 162 2.47 2.28 5.54
N SER A 163 2.45 2.68 6.82
CA SER A 163 2.65 4.08 7.19
C SER A 163 4.06 4.55 6.84
N CYS A 164 5.09 3.75 7.10
CA CYS A 164 6.46 4.02 6.64
C CYS A 164 6.53 4.16 5.11
N PHE A 165 5.92 3.22 4.38
CA PHE A 165 5.92 3.23 2.92
C PHE A 165 5.33 4.53 2.36
N ILE A 166 4.22 5.02 2.92
CA ILE A 166 3.58 6.25 2.44
C ILE A 166 4.46 7.48 2.63
N ILE A 167 5.15 7.56 3.78
CA ILE A 167 5.98 8.73 4.11
C ILE A 167 7.26 8.76 3.27
N ILE A 168 7.97 7.63 3.18
CA ILE A 168 9.29 7.57 2.53
C ILE A 168 9.22 7.74 1.00
N GLN A 169 8.05 7.55 0.39
CA GLN A 169 7.83 7.77 -1.05
C GLN A 169 7.82 9.26 -1.44
N GLY A 170 7.89 10.20 -0.50
CA GLY A 170 8.04 11.61 -0.83
C GLY A 170 9.43 11.91 -1.39
N MET A 171 9.54 12.48 -2.60
CA MET A 171 10.87 12.79 -3.17
C MET A 171 11.63 13.89 -2.41
N GLN A 172 10.90 14.81 -1.78
CA GLN A 172 11.47 15.93 -1.03
C GLN A 172 11.13 15.82 0.46
N LEU A 173 12.10 16.14 1.33
CA LEU A 173 11.89 16.14 2.78
C LEU A 173 10.67 16.99 3.20
N ARG A 174 10.48 18.17 2.59
CA ARG A 174 9.31 19.02 2.87
C ARG A 174 7.99 18.30 2.59
N THR A 175 7.91 17.57 1.47
CA THR A 175 6.72 16.78 1.10
C THR A 175 6.51 15.62 2.08
N MET A 176 7.59 14.95 2.52
CA MET A 176 7.50 13.90 3.54
C MET A 176 6.95 14.45 4.87
N TRP A 177 7.47 15.58 5.33
CA TRP A 177 7.02 16.26 6.56
C TRP A 177 5.53 16.61 6.51
N ILE A 178 5.08 17.23 5.41
CA ILE A 178 3.67 17.58 5.23
C ILE A 178 2.79 16.31 5.19
N LYS A 179 3.22 15.28 4.45
CA LYS A 179 2.48 14.01 4.38
C LYS A 179 2.38 13.33 5.73
N GLN A 180 3.42 13.37 6.55
CA GLN A 180 3.38 12.84 7.90
C GLN A 180 2.41 13.58 8.80
N LEU A 181 2.38 14.92 8.74
CA LEU A 181 1.40 15.70 9.48
C LEU A 181 -0.03 15.36 9.06
N HIS A 182 -0.29 15.27 7.74
CA HIS A 182 -1.57 14.79 7.21
C HIS A 182 -1.93 13.39 7.71
N ARG A 183 -0.94 12.49 7.80
CA ARG A 183 -1.14 11.12 8.25
C ARG A 183 -1.45 11.07 9.75
N LEU A 184 -0.70 11.76 10.58
CA LEU A 184 -0.90 11.80 12.04
C LEU A 184 -2.22 12.49 12.41
N LEU A 185 -2.43 13.71 11.93
CA LEU A 185 -3.65 14.48 12.23
C LEU A 185 -4.89 13.83 11.61
N GLY A 186 -4.77 13.31 10.39
CA GLY A 186 -5.85 12.57 9.73
C GLY A 186 -6.20 11.28 10.46
N THR A 187 -5.22 10.58 11.05
CA THR A 187 -5.49 9.38 11.86
C THR A 187 -6.17 9.75 13.17
N ILE A 188 -5.77 10.83 13.85
CA ILE A 188 -6.45 11.32 15.06
C ILE A 188 -7.91 11.68 14.76
N ALA A 189 -8.14 12.49 13.72
CA ALA A 189 -9.49 12.87 13.31
C ALA A 189 -10.31 11.64 12.85
N GLY A 190 -9.69 10.73 12.10
CA GLY A 190 -10.35 9.50 11.65
C GLY A 190 -10.69 8.54 12.79
N MET A 191 -9.90 8.49 13.86
CA MET A 191 -10.24 7.76 15.09
C MET A 191 -11.48 8.36 15.78
N ALA A 192 -11.59 9.69 15.85
CA ALA A 192 -12.79 10.34 16.37
C ALA A 192 -14.03 10.00 15.53
N VAL A 193 -13.90 10.00 14.20
CA VAL A 193 -14.96 9.57 13.28
C VAL A 193 -15.32 8.09 13.50
N ALA A 194 -14.32 7.21 13.70
CA ALA A 194 -14.53 5.79 13.97
C ALA A 194 -15.37 5.60 15.24
N GLY A 195 -14.96 6.23 16.34
CA GLY A 195 -15.67 6.14 17.62
C GLY A 195 -17.10 6.66 17.53
N TRP A 196 -17.33 7.76 16.80
CA TRP A 196 -18.67 8.27 16.55
C TRP A 196 -19.52 7.28 15.76
N MET A 197 -19.02 6.73 14.65
CA MET A 197 -19.78 5.77 13.84
C MET A 197 -20.04 4.44 14.58
N LEU A 198 -19.12 3.99 15.42
CA LEU A 198 -19.30 2.78 16.23
C LEU A 198 -20.38 2.95 17.30
N SER A 199 -20.61 4.19 17.78
CA SER A 199 -21.68 4.48 18.74
C SER A 199 -23.10 4.32 18.18
N TRP A 200 -23.26 4.16 16.86
CA TRP A 200 -24.58 4.09 16.21
C TRP A 200 -25.28 2.73 16.29
N GLY A 201 -24.59 1.67 16.73
CA GLY A 201 -25.17 0.33 16.79
C GLY A 201 -25.62 -0.18 15.41
N LEU A 202 -24.77 0.00 14.39
CA LEU A 202 -25.09 -0.34 13.00
C LEU A 202 -25.40 -1.84 12.84
N SER A 203 -26.42 -2.15 12.03
CA SER A 203 -26.67 -3.52 11.55
C SER A 203 -25.56 -3.97 10.59
N GLN A 204 -25.47 -5.28 10.31
CA GLN A 204 -24.48 -5.83 9.37
C GLN A 204 -24.53 -5.15 7.99
N TRP A 205 -25.75 -4.86 7.49
CA TRP A 205 -25.95 -4.11 6.25
C TRP A 205 -25.52 -2.64 6.38
N GLY A 206 -25.77 -2.01 7.53
CA GLY A 206 -25.29 -0.66 7.83
C GLY A 206 -23.76 -0.56 7.86
N VAL A 207 -23.08 -1.55 8.42
CA VAL A 207 -21.62 -1.67 8.41
C VAL A 207 -21.11 -1.83 6.99
N ALA A 208 -21.68 -2.75 6.20
CA ALA A 208 -21.29 -2.96 4.81
C ALA A 208 -21.48 -1.71 3.95
N ALA A 209 -22.61 -1.01 4.10
CA ALA A 209 -22.87 0.26 3.41
C ALA A 209 -21.89 1.36 3.82
N SER A 210 -21.55 1.45 5.10
CA SER A 210 -20.56 2.41 5.62
C SER A 210 -19.17 2.15 5.05
N ILE A 211 -18.71 0.90 5.08
CA ILE A 211 -17.44 0.47 4.48
C ILE A 211 -17.40 0.84 3.01
N LEU A 212 -18.46 0.55 2.25
CA LEU A 212 -18.55 0.89 0.83
C LEU A 212 -18.48 2.40 0.61
N ALA A 213 -19.25 3.18 1.37
CA ALA A 213 -19.25 4.64 1.28
C ALA A 213 -17.86 5.23 1.56
N MET A 214 -17.18 4.74 2.60
CA MET A 214 -15.83 5.18 2.95
C MET A 214 -14.82 4.77 1.87
N MET A 215 -14.91 3.55 1.31
CA MET A 215 -14.06 3.14 0.20
C MET A 215 -14.20 4.07 -1.00
N LEU A 216 -15.43 4.44 -1.39
CA LEU A 216 -15.70 5.36 -2.48
C LEU A 216 -15.16 6.77 -2.19
N LEU A 217 -15.35 7.28 -0.97
CA LEU A 217 -14.79 8.56 -0.55
C LEU A 217 -13.26 8.54 -0.62
N ILE A 218 -12.61 7.51 -0.08
CA ILE A 218 -11.15 7.35 -0.11
C ILE A 218 -10.65 7.32 -1.55
N GLU A 219 -11.28 6.53 -2.42
CA GLU A 219 -10.87 6.41 -3.82
C GLU A 219 -10.99 7.75 -4.57
N SER A 220 -12.01 8.55 -4.26
CA SER A 220 -12.18 9.87 -4.86
C SER A 220 -11.21 10.94 -4.33
N LEU A 221 -10.74 10.77 -3.09
CA LEU A 221 -9.97 11.78 -2.36
C LEU A 221 -8.46 11.51 -2.31
N VAL A 222 -8.02 10.24 -2.37
CA VAL A 222 -6.63 9.86 -2.08
C VAL A 222 -5.62 10.54 -3.01
N ASP A 223 -5.99 10.76 -4.27
CA ASP A 223 -5.15 11.41 -5.27
C ASP A 223 -5.18 12.95 -5.20
N ARG A 224 -6.27 13.53 -4.67
CA ARG A 224 -6.51 14.98 -4.67
C ARG A 224 -6.24 15.65 -3.32
N HIS A 225 -6.68 15.02 -2.24
CA HIS A 225 -6.65 15.54 -0.87
C HIS A 225 -6.28 14.43 0.11
N TYR A 226 -5.00 14.04 0.11
CA TYR A 226 -4.50 12.93 0.94
C TYR A 226 -4.89 13.05 2.43
N GLY A 227 -4.76 14.23 3.04
CA GLY A 227 -5.12 14.43 4.45
C GLY A 227 -6.59 14.13 4.75
N LEU A 228 -7.50 14.57 3.88
CA LEU A 228 -8.92 14.26 3.98
C LEU A 228 -9.19 12.76 3.76
N ALA A 229 -8.48 12.13 2.82
CA ALA A 229 -8.58 10.69 2.60
C ALA A 229 -8.19 9.89 3.85
N VAL A 230 -7.14 10.31 4.58
CA VAL A 230 -6.70 9.62 5.81
C VAL A 230 -7.77 9.61 6.91
N ILE A 231 -8.59 10.67 6.99
CA ILE A 231 -9.73 10.75 7.92
C ILE A 231 -10.73 9.62 7.68
N PHE A 232 -10.91 9.17 6.44
CA PHE A 232 -11.79 8.05 6.10
C PHE A 232 -11.07 6.70 6.06
N ILE A 233 -9.77 6.66 5.74
CA ILE A 233 -8.96 5.42 5.75
C ILE A 233 -8.91 4.82 7.16
N THR A 234 -8.73 5.64 8.18
CA THR A 234 -8.60 5.18 9.57
C THR A 234 -9.86 4.46 10.08
N PRO A 235 -11.06 5.07 10.04
CA PRO A 235 -12.28 4.40 10.45
C PRO A 235 -12.61 3.20 9.56
N LEU A 236 -12.30 3.23 8.26
CA LEU A 236 -12.43 2.05 7.40
C LEU A 236 -11.60 0.87 7.92
N THR A 237 -10.32 1.12 8.26
CA THR A 237 -9.45 0.05 8.78
C THR A 237 -9.90 -0.47 10.14
N ILE A 238 -10.44 0.39 11.01
CA ILE A 238 -10.99 -0.01 12.30
C ILE A 238 -12.24 -0.86 12.09
N PHE A 239 -13.15 -0.45 11.19
CA PHE A 239 -14.35 -1.23 10.86
C PHE A 239 -14.03 -2.61 10.31
N ILE A 240 -13.03 -2.72 9.42
CA ILE A 240 -12.58 -4.01 8.89
C ILE A 240 -11.97 -4.87 10.00
N ALA A 241 -11.20 -4.28 10.92
CA ALA A 241 -10.61 -5.01 12.03
C ALA A 241 -11.66 -5.49 13.04
N GLU A 242 -12.64 -4.64 13.37
CA GLU A 242 -13.71 -4.90 14.33
C GLU A 242 -14.73 -5.93 13.80
N TYR A 243 -15.24 -5.69 12.59
CA TYR A 243 -16.34 -6.49 12.01
C TYR A 243 -15.87 -7.57 11.03
N GLY A 244 -14.61 -7.54 10.61
CA GLY A 244 -14.03 -8.55 9.71
C GLY A 244 -13.45 -9.77 10.42
N SER A 245 -13.19 -9.69 11.73
CA SER A 245 -12.76 -10.84 12.52
C SER A 245 -13.95 -11.75 12.84
N ALA A 246 -13.96 -12.97 12.30
CA ALA A 246 -14.92 -14.02 12.64
C ALA A 246 -14.73 -14.61 14.07
N SER A 247 -13.94 -13.96 14.91
CA SER A 247 -13.72 -14.40 16.30
C SER A 247 -14.92 -14.02 17.17
N MET A 248 -15.34 -14.91 18.06
CA MET A 248 -16.46 -14.69 18.99
C MET A 248 -16.21 -13.54 20.00
N VAL A 249 -14.98 -13.03 20.07
CA VAL A 249 -14.60 -11.86 20.85
C VAL A 249 -14.07 -10.83 19.85
N ALA A 250 -14.92 -9.87 19.47
CA ALA A 250 -14.44 -8.70 18.74
C ALA A 250 -13.45 -7.95 19.66
N PRO A 251 -12.30 -7.49 19.14
CA PRO A 251 -11.39 -6.67 19.93
C PRO A 251 -12.14 -5.43 20.45
N ILE A 252 -11.72 -4.90 21.60
CA ILE A 252 -12.33 -3.66 22.10
C ILE A 252 -11.90 -2.55 21.12
N ALA A 253 -12.84 -1.84 20.51
CA ALA A 253 -12.56 -0.78 19.52
C ALA A 253 -11.44 0.19 19.96
N GLU A 254 -11.37 0.49 21.26
CA GLU A 254 -10.32 1.30 21.88
C GLU A 254 -8.90 0.71 21.69
N GLU A 255 -8.74 -0.61 21.83
CA GLU A 255 -7.46 -1.30 21.61
C GLU A 255 -7.02 -1.20 20.15
N VAL A 256 -7.96 -1.39 19.21
CA VAL A 256 -7.70 -1.27 17.77
C VAL A 256 -7.29 0.16 17.41
N MET A 257 -7.98 1.16 17.98
CA MET A 257 -7.65 2.57 17.81
C MET A 257 -6.26 2.90 18.35
N ARG A 258 -5.93 2.42 19.56
CA ARG A 258 -4.60 2.61 20.17
C ARG A 258 -3.50 1.95 19.34
N ALA A 259 -3.71 0.72 18.89
CA ALA A 259 -2.78 0.01 18.01
C ALA A 259 -2.55 0.83 16.73
N ARG A 260 -3.63 1.30 16.09
CA ARG A 260 -3.56 2.13 14.89
C ARG A 260 -2.74 3.40 15.07
N MET A 261 -2.87 4.07 16.21
CA MET A 261 -2.09 5.27 16.52
C MET A 261 -0.60 4.94 16.68
N LEU A 262 -0.27 3.90 17.45
CA LEU A 262 1.12 3.47 17.66
C LEU A 262 1.79 3.04 16.35
N ASP A 263 1.10 2.25 15.54
CA ASP A 263 1.56 1.83 14.21
C ASP A 263 1.85 3.04 13.32
N THR A 264 0.95 4.02 13.33
CA THR A 264 1.10 5.23 12.52
C THR A 264 2.31 6.04 12.98
N VAL A 265 2.51 6.21 14.28
CA VAL A 265 3.66 6.93 14.84
C VAL A 265 4.96 6.21 14.48
N LEU A 266 5.05 4.89 14.71
CA LEU A 266 6.23 4.09 14.39
C LEU A 266 6.58 4.20 12.91
N GLY A 267 5.60 3.99 12.03
CA GLY A 267 5.82 4.08 10.58
C GLY A 267 6.25 5.48 10.14
N CYS A 268 5.68 6.54 10.72
CA CYS A 268 6.07 7.90 10.40
C CYS A 268 7.52 8.23 10.84
N VAL A 269 7.92 7.80 12.04
CA VAL A 269 9.29 8.01 12.55
C VAL A 269 10.32 7.28 11.70
N VAL A 270 10.09 6.00 11.40
CA VAL A 270 11.02 5.21 10.58
C VAL A 270 11.03 5.70 9.13
N GLY A 271 9.87 6.10 8.60
CA GLY A 271 9.73 6.66 7.25
C GLY A 271 10.50 7.96 7.05
N LEU A 272 10.44 8.89 8.01
CA LEU A 272 11.28 10.08 8.00
C LEU A 272 12.77 9.74 8.09
N GLY A 273 13.14 8.81 8.98
CA GLY A 273 14.52 8.36 9.13
C GLY A 273 15.09 7.82 7.81
N GLY A 274 14.28 7.03 7.08
CA GLY A 274 14.64 6.54 5.75
C GLY A 274 14.71 7.65 4.71
N GLY A 275 13.81 8.64 4.77
CA GLY A 275 13.87 9.84 3.95
C GLY A 275 15.17 10.63 4.15
N LEU A 276 15.62 10.80 5.39
CA LEU A 276 16.91 11.43 5.71
C LEU A 276 18.08 10.58 5.22
N ALA A 277 18.01 9.25 5.37
CA ALA A 277 19.03 8.33 4.86
C ALA A 277 19.17 8.39 3.33
N MET A 278 18.06 8.54 2.59
CA MET A 278 18.07 8.74 1.14
C MET A 278 18.76 10.04 0.71
N HIS A 279 18.75 11.08 1.56
CA HIS A 279 19.44 12.34 1.29
C HIS A 279 20.90 12.33 1.77
N SER A 280 21.33 11.32 2.53
CA SER A 280 22.70 11.21 3.04
C SER A 280 23.67 10.70 1.97
N MET A 281 24.68 11.52 1.65
CA MET A 281 25.74 11.16 0.69
C MET A 281 26.59 9.96 1.13
N ARG A 282 26.60 9.62 2.42
CA ARG A 282 27.37 8.48 2.96
C ARG A 282 26.80 7.14 2.49
N LEU A 283 25.48 7.02 2.38
CA LEU A 283 24.80 5.80 1.96
C LEU A 283 24.73 5.69 0.42
N ARG A 284 24.60 6.83 -0.28
CA ARG A 284 24.53 6.86 -1.76
C ARG A 284 25.80 6.36 -2.44
N ARG A 285 26.98 6.72 -1.93
CA ARG A 285 28.27 6.35 -2.56
C ARG A 285 28.48 4.83 -2.71
N PRO A 286 28.32 3.99 -1.67
CA PRO A 286 28.47 2.55 -1.82
C PRO A 286 27.36 1.92 -2.68
N LEU A 287 26.11 2.37 -2.53
CA LEU A 287 24.99 1.86 -3.34
C LEU A 287 25.20 2.12 -4.83
N ARG A 288 25.64 3.34 -5.21
CA ARG A 288 25.99 3.68 -6.60
C ARG A 288 27.09 2.79 -7.16
N ARG A 289 28.11 2.45 -6.36
CA ARG A 289 29.18 1.54 -6.82
C ARG A 289 28.65 0.15 -7.12
N ILE A 290 27.81 -0.39 -6.24
CA ILE A 290 27.18 -1.70 -6.41
C ILE A 290 26.26 -1.69 -7.63
N GLU A 291 25.46 -0.64 -7.78
CA GLU A 291 24.54 -0.47 -8.91
C GLU A 291 25.30 -0.40 -10.25
N ASN A 292 26.34 0.42 -10.34
CA ASN A 292 27.16 0.51 -11.55
C ASN A 292 27.84 -0.83 -11.87
N TRP A 293 28.29 -1.56 -10.85
CA TRP A 293 28.88 -2.88 -11.03
C TRP A 293 27.86 -3.92 -11.52
N LEU A 294 26.62 -3.87 -11.03
CA LEU A 294 25.54 -4.74 -11.50
C LEU A 294 25.18 -4.43 -12.95
N LEU A 295 25.01 -3.15 -13.29
CA LEU A 295 24.68 -2.73 -14.65
C LEU A 295 25.77 -3.10 -15.65
N ALA A 296 27.04 -2.98 -15.26
CA ALA A 296 28.17 -3.38 -16.11
C ALA A 296 28.28 -4.89 -16.39
N ARG A 297 27.57 -5.73 -15.63
CA ARG A 297 27.53 -7.19 -15.84
C ARG A 297 26.30 -7.68 -16.59
N VAL A 298 25.24 -6.87 -16.62
CA VAL A 298 23.94 -7.24 -17.18
C VAL A 298 23.67 -6.53 -18.52
N GLY A 299 24.32 -5.39 -18.77
CA GLY A 299 24.32 -4.69 -20.06
C GLY A 299 25.44 -5.18 -20.98
#